data_AF-A0A7X7NJL8-F1
#
_entry.id   AF-A0A7X7NJL8-F1
#
_cell.length_a   1.000
_cell.length_b   1.000
_cell.length_c   1.000
_cell.angle_alpha   90.00
_cell.angle_beta   90.00
_cell.angle_gamma   90.00
#
_symmetry.space_group_name_H-M   'P 1'
#
loop_
_entity.id
_entity.type
_entity.pdbx_description
1 polymer ?
#
loop_
_entity_poly.entity_id
_entity_poly.type
_entity_poly.pdbx_seq_one_letter_code
_entity_poly.pdbx_strand_id
1 'polypeptide(L)'
;METDQSYKWIDRLKADPKWNKIRFKKLDKGHYTNPATTLKHELIDVVSFNVFVRIEEDRIPLFIGPSYMVSTTLKSVYLDHPEKRIIAILDEDSFLGEYRALIIQEYFRGQSKILAFFRNEEMYEQKLTTIESVLKEATLIRSYLKLNLDSEINQIDMSLSPVPPFKGSEDIRLIIVGQDPTIKNQSQRSKISTTLNLNMSGSLTKYVTTICEKLGLTLENVYATNIFKYFYTSPPAKTMDVLFDHLTLNLKLLRRELDVYQRLPVITLGEPVLQLLSNIYKYKVRNYWAYGNQISHRAFKKCTDNEIDRPFYPFPHQPSLAKSFYSQTLNDYLNFVAQDILII
;
A
#
# COMPACT_ATOMS: atom_id res chain seq x y z
N MET A 1 15.64 33.08 -14.06
CA MET A 1 15.53 32.89 -12.60
C MET A 1 14.78 31.59 -12.41
N GLU A 2 15.46 30.52 -12.01
CA GLU A 2 14.79 29.30 -11.56
C GLU A 2 13.92 29.70 -10.36
N THR A 3 12.60 29.51 -10.47
CA THR A 3 11.68 29.74 -9.37
C THR A 3 12.07 28.80 -8.24
N ASP A 4 12.44 29.36 -7.09
CA ASP A 4 12.77 28.61 -5.88
C ASP A 4 11.57 27.71 -5.56
N GLN A 5 11.71 26.41 -5.84
CA GLN A 5 10.62 25.47 -5.65
C GLN A 5 10.44 25.33 -4.13
N SER A 6 9.41 26.00 -3.60
CA SER A 6 9.13 26.02 -2.17
C SER A 6 8.73 24.63 -1.69
N TYR A 7 9.71 23.87 -1.20
CA TYR A 7 9.47 22.56 -0.65
C TYR A 7 8.82 22.70 0.75
N LYS A 8 7.52 22.45 0.88
CA LYS A 8 6.79 22.59 2.17
C LYS A 8 7.35 21.73 3.31
N TRP A 9 8.03 20.62 3.00
CA TRP A 9 8.74 19.85 4.02
C TRP A 9 9.82 20.68 4.73
N ILE A 10 10.40 21.68 4.05
CA ILE A 10 11.38 22.63 4.61
C ILE A 10 10.70 23.53 5.63
N ASP A 11 9.55 24.12 5.29
CA ASP A 11 8.80 24.98 6.20
C ASP A 11 8.41 24.24 7.48
N ARG A 12 7.98 22.98 7.32
CA ARG A 12 7.60 22.12 8.45
C ARG A 12 8.80 21.71 9.30
N LEU A 13 9.93 21.40 8.66
CA LEU A 13 11.18 21.14 9.37
C LEU A 13 11.59 22.37 10.19
N LYS A 14 11.54 23.57 9.60
CA LYS A 14 11.85 24.84 10.27
C LYS A 14 10.86 25.18 11.42
N ALA A 15 9.62 24.71 11.33
CA ALA A 15 8.62 24.89 12.39
C ALA A 15 8.77 23.89 13.57
N ASP A 16 9.43 22.75 13.36
CA ASP A 16 9.57 21.72 14.38
C ASP A 16 10.64 22.09 15.43
N PRO A 17 10.31 22.17 16.73
CA PRO A 17 11.23 22.65 17.75
C PRO A 17 12.46 21.75 17.97
N LYS A 18 12.39 20.47 17.58
CA LYS A 18 13.48 19.51 17.70
C LYS A 18 14.41 19.53 16.48
N TRP A 19 13.85 19.73 15.30
CA TRP A 19 14.57 19.55 14.03
C TRP A 19 14.85 20.86 13.27
N ASN A 20 14.33 22.00 13.71
CA ASN A 20 14.44 23.29 13.02
C ASN A 20 15.86 23.84 12.81
N LYS A 21 16.85 23.34 13.56
CA LYS A 21 18.26 23.75 13.45
C LYS A 21 19.11 22.78 12.63
N ILE A 22 18.55 21.65 12.21
CA ILE A 22 19.31 20.61 11.51
C ILE A 22 19.55 21.00 10.06
N ARG A 23 20.77 20.74 9.60
CA ARG A 23 21.17 20.79 8.20
C ARG A 23 21.48 19.38 7.70
N PHE A 24 21.65 19.26 6.40
CA PHE A 24 21.78 18.00 5.70
C PHE A 24 23.10 17.92 4.97
N LYS A 25 23.70 16.73 4.97
CA LYS A 25 24.90 16.43 4.18
C LYS A 25 24.48 15.66 2.94
N LYS A 26 24.90 16.13 1.78
CA LYS A 26 24.70 15.50 0.47
C LYS A 26 26.07 15.21 -0.13
N LEU A 27 26.28 14.01 -0.68
CA LEU A 27 27.55 13.71 -1.37
C LEU A 27 27.67 14.56 -2.64
N ASP A 28 28.89 15.00 -2.96
CA ASP A 28 29.17 15.49 -4.32
C ASP A 28 28.94 14.36 -5.34
N LYS A 29 28.54 14.71 -6.56
CA LYS A 29 27.89 13.86 -7.59
C LYS A 29 28.45 12.44 -7.73
N GLY A 30 27.60 11.49 -8.13
CA GLY A 30 28.03 10.21 -8.72
C GLY A 30 27.99 8.99 -7.80
N HIS A 31 27.38 9.11 -6.62
CA HIS A 31 27.15 7.98 -5.73
C HIS A 31 25.68 7.52 -5.78
N TYR A 32 25.41 6.21 -5.78
CA TYR A 32 24.06 5.62 -5.90
C TYR A 32 23.04 6.15 -4.86
N THR A 33 23.52 6.74 -3.77
CA THR A 33 22.74 7.40 -2.71
C THR A 33 22.13 8.73 -3.10
N ASN A 34 22.60 9.30 -4.20
CA ASN A 34 22.34 10.67 -4.58
C ASN A 34 22.40 10.75 -6.11
N PRO A 35 21.28 10.41 -6.80
CA PRO A 35 21.18 10.63 -8.24
C PRO A 35 21.54 12.09 -8.56
N ALA A 36 21.92 12.39 -9.80
CA ALA A 36 22.34 13.72 -10.23
C ALA A 36 21.20 14.75 -10.09
N THR A 37 20.89 15.13 -8.86
CA THR A 37 19.77 15.97 -8.48
C THR A 37 20.26 17.39 -8.36
N THR A 38 19.54 18.30 -9.00
CA THR A 38 19.78 19.75 -8.95
C THR A 38 19.32 20.38 -7.63
N LEU A 39 18.86 19.58 -6.66
CA LEU A 39 18.45 20.06 -5.34
C LEU A 39 19.58 20.85 -4.68
N LYS A 40 19.39 22.17 -4.65
CA LYS A 40 20.24 23.19 -4.01
C LYS A 40 19.36 23.92 -3.02
N HIS A 41 19.77 23.93 -1.75
CA HIS A 41 19.09 24.64 -0.69
C HIS A 41 20.09 24.98 0.41
N GLU A 42 19.91 26.10 1.12
CA GLU A 42 20.79 26.54 2.22
C GLU A 42 20.96 25.50 3.35
N LEU A 43 19.96 24.63 3.51
CA LEU A 43 19.97 23.54 4.48
C LEU A 43 20.81 22.33 4.04
N ILE A 44 21.31 22.29 2.81
CA ILE A 44 22.00 21.13 2.24
C ILE A 44 23.45 21.49 1.91
N ASP A 45 24.37 20.96 2.70
CA ASP A 45 25.81 21.04 2.45
C ASP A 45 26.23 19.91 1.52
N VAL A 46 26.92 20.25 0.42
CA VAL A 46 27.60 19.27 -0.41
C VAL A 46 28.96 18.94 0.21
N VAL A 47 29.20 17.67 0.53
CA VAL A 47 30.36 17.22 1.31
C VAL A 47 31.04 16.00 0.69
N SER A 48 32.29 15.74 1.08
CA SER A 48 33.00 14.50 0.74
C SER A 48 32.44 13.29 1.50
N PHE A 49 32.73 12.08 1.04
CA PHE A 49 32.27 10.85 1.69
C PHE A 49 32.65 10.75 3.17
N ASN A 50 33.90 11.06 3.51
CA ASN A 50 34.39 11.02 4.89
C ASN A 50 33.59 11.96 5.81
N VAL A 51 33.17 13.13 5.29
CA VAL A 51 32.33 14.07 6.05
C VAL A 51 30.87 13.60 6.08
N PHE A 52 30.37 13.03 4.99
CA PHE A 52 29.01 12.47 4.91
C PHE A 52 28.78 11.40 5.97
N VAL A 53 29.70 10.45 6.14
CA VAL A 53 29.55 9.36 7.13
C VAL A 53 29.88 9.79 8.57
N ARG A 54 30.49 10.95 8.82
CA ARG A 54 30.78 11.40 10.19
C ARG A 54 29.49 11.66 10.99
N ILE A 55 29.45 11.35 12.29
CA ILE A 55 28.34 11.77 13.16
C ILE A 55 28.53 13.23 13.57
N GLU A 56 27.52 14.05 13.35
CA GLU A 56 27.49 15.46 13.74
C GLU A 56 26.13 15.76 14.38
N GLU A 57 26.10 16.65 15.36
CA GLU A 57 24.89 16.97 16.13
C GLU A 57 23.89 17.80 15.32
N ASP A 58 24.41 18.70 14.49
CA ASP A 58 23.65 19.68 13.72
C ASP A 58 23.50 19.31 12.23
N ARG A 59 24.19 18.25 11.76
CA ARG A 59 24.22 17.86 10.34
C ARG A 59 24.06 16.37 10.12
N ILE A 60 22.94 15.97 9.52
CA ILE A 60 22.64 14.56 9.26
C ILE A 60 22.78 14.19 7.78
N PRO A 61 23.18 12.94 7.46
CA PRO A 61 23.29 12.48 6.08
C PRO A 61 21.93 12.40 5.40
N LEU A 62 21.81 12.97 4.19
CA LEU A 62 20.60 12.97 3.37
C LEU A 62 20.75 11.99 2.21
N PHE A 63 19.85 11.01 2.17
CA PHE A 63 19.68 10.07 1.08
C PHE A 63 18.51 10.54 0.21
N ILE A 64 18.66 10.47 -1.10
CA ILE A 64 17.60 10.86 -2.03
C ILE A 64 17.16 9.65 -2.83
N GLY A 65 15.85 9.41 -2.86
CA GLY A 65 15.23 8.36 -3.64
C GLY A 65 14.06 7.72 -2.89
N PRO A 66 13.38 6.74 -3.52
CA PRO A 66 12.26 6.08 -2.90
C PRO A 66 12.71 5.37 -1.61
N SER A 67 12.04 5.66 -0.50
CA SER A 67 12.36 5.16 0.85
C SER A 67 12.60 3.65 0.93
N TYR A 68 11.91 2.85 0.12
CA TYR A 68 12.10 1.40 0.03
C TYR A 68 13.44 1.00 -0.62
N MET A 69 13.92 1.75 -1.62
CA MET A 69 15.21 1.51 -2.28
C MET A 69 16.40 1.94 -1.43
N VAL A 70 16.19 2.95 -0.57
CA VAL A 70 17.26 3.52 0.26
C VAL A 70 17.81 2.49 1.26
N SER A 71 17.05 1.45 1.62
CA SER A 71 17.50 0.40 2.54
C SER A 71 18.78 -0.33 2.09
N THR A 72 18.90 -0.65 0.79
CA THR A 72 20.09 -1.31 0.21
C THR A 72 21.29 -0.38 0.19
N THR A 73 21.04 0.87 -0.19
CA THR A 73 22.01 1.95 -0.19
C THR A 73 22.54 2.26 1.20
N LEU A 74 21.69 2.24 2.23
CA LEU A 74 22.11 2.44 3.62
C LEU A 74 23.05 1.34 4.10
N LYS A 75 22.74 0.09 3.75
CA LYS A 75 23.59 -1.06 4.10
C LYS A 75 24.97 -0.95 3.48
N SER A 76 25.08 -0.51 2.21
CA SER A 76 26.39 -0.36 1.56
C SER A 76 27.20 0.79 2.14
N VAL A 77 26.57 1.95 2.36
CA VAL A 77 27.27 3.13 2.91
C VAL A 77 27.76 2.92 4.34
N TYR A 78 26.96 2.23 5.16
CA TYR A 78 27.26 2.04 6.58
C TYR A 78 27.76 0.65 6.94
N LEU A 79 28.25 -0.12 5.96
CA LEU A 79 28.79 -1.46 6.20
C LEU A 79 29.93 -1.43 7.24
N ASP A 80 30.84 -0.45 7.10
CA ASP A 80 32.01 -0.27 7.97
C ASP A 80 31.76 0.69 9.15
N HIS A 81 30.49 1.01 9.40
CA HIS A 81 30.07 2.01 10.40
C HIS A 81 29.03 1.42 11.34
N PRO A 82 29.45 0.62 12.33
CA PRO A 82 28.54 -0.19 13.16
C PRO A 82 27.71 0.60 14.16
N GLU A 83 28.00 1.89 14.35
CA GLU A 83 27.31 2.76 15.30
C GLU A 83 25.89 3.15 14.84
N LYS A 84 25.05 3.50 15.81
CA LYS A 84 23.69 4.02 15.57
C LYS A 84 23.77 5.41 14.95
N ARG A 85 22.95 5.69 13.94
CA ARG A 85 22.99 6.95 13.19
C ARG A 85 21.59 7.54 13.03
N ILE A 86 21.51 8.87 13.06
CA ILE A 86 20.34 9.59 12.57
C ILE A 86 20.61 9.97 11.12
N ILE A 87 19.67 9.65 10.24
CA ILE A 87 19.74 9.94 8.81
C ILE A 87 18.44 10.58 8.35
N ALA A 88 18.52 11.27 7.22
CA ALA A 88 17.35 11.78 6.52
C ALA A 88 17.20 11.07 5.17
N ILE A 89 15.95 10.81 4.79
CA ILE A 89 15.57 10.32 3.46
C ILE A 89 14.65 11.37 2.85
N LEU A 90 15.04 11.91 1.72
CA LEU A 90 14.16 12.68 0.87
C LEU A 90 13.45 11.71 -0.08
N ASP A 91 12.22 11.34 0.29
CA ASP A 91 11.40 10.35 -0.42
C ASP A 91 10.96 10.96 -1.74
N GLU A 92 11.56 10.50 -2.83
CA GLU A 92 11.26 10.98 -4.18
C GLU A 92 9.98 10.35 -4.72
N ASP A 93 9.16 11.17 -5.37
CA ASP A 93 8.10 10.68 -6.22
C ASP A 93 8.68 10.13 -7.51
N SER A 94 8.58 8.81 -7.65
CA SER A 94 8.97 8.05 -8.83
C SER A 94 8.37 8.57 -10.15
N PHE A 95 7.33 9.42 -10.09
CA PHE A 95 6.60 9.91 -11.27
C PHE A 95 6.95 11.33 -11.72
N LEU A 96 7.41 12.22 -10.83
CA LEU A 96 7.45 13.66 -11.12
C LEU A 96 8.79 14.35 -10.80
N GLY A 97 9.77 13.62 -10.25
CA GLY A 97 11.02 14.25 -9.77
C GLY A 97 10.79 15.24 -8.62
N GLU A 98 9.61 15.18 -8.00
CA GLU A 98 9.25 15.96 -6.82
C GLU A 98 9.49 15.14 -5.56
N TYR A 99 9.80 15.80 -4.45
CA TYR A 99 10.01 15.12 -3.18
C TYR A 99 8.71 15.09 -2.37
N ARG A 100 8.27 13.90 -1.98
CA ARG A 100 7.02 13.64 -1.25
C ARG A 100 7.14 14.01 0.22
N ALA A 101 8.27 13.66 0.81
CA ALA A 101 8.50 13.87 2.23
C ALA A 101 9.99 13.87 2.56
N LEU A 102 10.31 14.53 3.66
CA LEU A 102 11.56 14.31 4.39
C LEU A 102 11.28 13.38 5.57
N ILE A 103 11.94 12.22 5.59
CA ILE A 103 11.86 11.23 6.66
C ILE A 103 13.14 11.30 7.46
N ILE A 104 13.05 11.57 8.76
CA ILE A 104 14.19 11.44 9.67
C ILE A 104 14.04 10.13 10.41
N GLN A 105 15.07 9.29 10.37
CA GLN A 105 15.05 8.00 11.02
C GLN A 105 16.38 7.68 11.68
N GLU A 106 16.29 6.86 12.71
CA GLU A 106 17.41 6.19 13.33
C GLU A 106 17.72 4.91 12.55
N TYR A 107 18.98 4.69 12.19
CA TYR A 107 19.47 3.51 11.49
C TYR A 107 20.52 2.79 12.32
N PHE A 108 20.38 1.47 12.42
CA PHE A 108 21.35 0.61 13.09
C PHE A 108 21.30 -0.80 12.50
N ARG A 109 22.43 -1.28 11.95
CA ARG A 109 22.60 -2.67 11.46
C ARG A 109 21.46 -3.16 10.56
N GLY A 110 21.07 -2.35 9.59
CA GLY A 110 20.01 -2.70 8.63
C GLY A 110 18.58 -2.51 9.15
N GLN A 111 18.40 -2.07 10.39
CA GLN A 111 17.10 -1.70 10.95
C GLN A 111 16.94 -0.18 10.96
N SER A 112 15.72 0.27 10.71
CA SER A 112 15.36 1.69 10.75
C SER A 112 14.18 1.93 11.69
N LYS A 113 14.20 3.04 12.41
CA LYS A 113 13.08 3.55 13.23
C LYS A 113 12.82 5.00 12.87
N ILE A 114 11.63 5.31 12.37
CA ILE A 114 11.24 6.69 12.04
C ILE A 114 11.19 7.54 13.31
N LEU A 115 11.83 8.71 13.27
CA LEU A 115 11.86 9.71 14.33
C LEU A 115 11.02 10.95 14.00
N ALA A 116 10.94 11.33 12.73
CA ALA A 116 10.09 12.41 12.23
C ALA A 116 9.73 12.22 10.75
N PHE A 117 8.62 12.82 10.32
CA PHE A 117 8.09 12.70 8.97
C PHE A 117 7.45 14.02 8.50
N PHE A 118 8.10 14.73 7.58
CA PHE A 118 7.67 16.03 7.08
C PHE A 118 7.15 15.90 5.63
N ARG A 119 5.82 15.93 5.47
CA ARG A 119 5.13 15.73 4.18
C ARG A 119 5.04 17.02 3.34
N ASN A 120 5.11 16.87 2.00
CA ASN A 120 4.58 17.85 1.04
C ASN A 120 3.09 17.53 0.79
N GLU A 121 2.19 18.06 1.62
CA GLU A 121 0.78 17.60 1.69
C GLU A 121 -0.10 17.92 0.47
N GLU A 122 0.19 18.95 -0.34
CA GLU A 122 -0.70 19.32 -1.46
C GLU A 122 -0.79 18.28 -2.58
N MET A 123 0.23 17.41 -2.71
CA MET A 123 0.23 16.36 -3.72
C MET A 123 -0.66 15.16 -3.31
N TYR A 124 -1.03 15.05 -2.04
CA TYR A 124 -1.80 13.94 -1.46
C TYR A 124 -3.17 14.33 -0.92
N GLU A 125 -3.42 15.63 -0.68
CA GLU A 125 -4.71 16.12 -0.17
C GLU A 125 -5.85 16.11 -1.18
N GLN A 126 -5.58 15.82 -2.46
CA GLN A 126 -6.63 15.28 -3.31
C GLN A 126 -6.95 13.86 -2.82
N LYS A 127 -7.80 13.79 -1.80
CA LYS A 127 -8.59 12.59 -1.49
C LYS A 127 -9.08 12.05 -2.82
N LEU A 128 -8.87 10.76 -3.07
CA LEU A 128 -9.37 10.08 -4.25
C LEU A 128 -10.90 9.91 -4.13
N THR A 129 -11.63 11.02 -4.06
CA THR A 129 -13.06 11.06 -3.79
C THR A 129 -13.88 10.58 -4.97
N THR A 130 -13.29 10.53 -6.17
CA THR A 130 -13.96 10.11 -7.40
C THR A 130 -13.32 8.84 -7.97
N ILE A 131 -14.14 8.01 -8.61
CA ILE A 131 -13.68 6.82 -9.34
C ILE A 131 -12.66 7.20 -10.43
N GLU A 132 -12.86 8.34 -11.09
CA GLU A 132 -11.97 8.84 -12.13
C GLU A 132 -10.56 9.13 -11.59
N SER A 133 -10.45 9.74 -10.41
CA SER A 133 -9.16 10.00 -9.77
C SER A 133 -8.40 8.70 -9.45
N VAL A 134 -9.11 7.67 -8.98
CA VAL A 134 -8.56 6.33 -8.72
C VAL A 134 -8.05 5.70 -10.01
N LEU A 135 -8.83 5.77 -11.09
CA LEU A 135 -8.45 5.22 -12.40
C LEU A 135 -7.26 5.94 -13.02
N LYS A 136 -7.18 7.26 -12.88
CA LYS A 136 -6.06 8.07 -13.35
C LYS A 136 -4.77 7.65 -12.63
N GLU A 137 -4.79 7.58 -11.30
CA GLU A 137 -3.65 7.15 -10.50
C GLU A 137 -3.25 5.70 -10.81
N ALA A 138 -4.22 4.80 -10.91
CA ALA A 138 -3.99 3.41 -11.30
C ALA A 138 -3.32 3.29 -12.68
N THR A 139 -3.71 4.14 -13.62
CA THR A 139 -3.12 4.18 -14.97
C THR A 139 -1.68 4.64 -14.93
N LEU A 140 -1.37 5.66 -14.11
CA LEU A 140 0.01 6.12 -13.89
C LEU A 140 0.85 5.01 -13.27
N ILE A 141 0.39 4.43 -12.14
CA ILE A 141 1.06 3.33 -11.45
C ILE A 141 1.37 2.19 -12.41
N ARG A 142 0.36 1.73 -13.15
CA ARG A 142 0.51 0.66 -14.13
C ARG A 142 1.56 0.99 -15.19
N SER A 143 1.51 2.19 -15.75
CA SER A 143 2.42 2.58 -16.84
C SER A 143 3.87 2.65 -16.38
N TYR A 144 4.10 3.16 -15.17
CA TYR A 144 5.44 3.16 -14.56
C TYR A 144 5.93 1.75 -14.27
N LEU A 145 5.10 0.90 -13.67
CA LEU A 145 5.48 -0.48 -13.39
C LEU A 145 5.78 -1.22 -14.70
N LYS A 146 4.98 -1.01 -15.75
CA LYS A 146 5.23 -1.59 -17.08
C LYS A 146 6.57 -1.17 -17.67
N LEU A 147 7.00 0.06 -17.46
CA LEU A 147 8.25 0.57 -18.00
C LEU A 147 9.48 0.13 -17.19
N ASN A 148 9.34 0.07 -15.86
CA ASN A 148 10.49 -0.04 -14.96
C ASN A 148 10.61 -1.37 -14.21
N LEU A 149 9.51 -2.08 -14.02
CA LEU A 149 9.41 -3.24 -13.13
C LEU A 149 8.62 -4.41 -13.75
N ASP A 150 8.36 -4.39 -15.06
CA ASP A 150 7.57 -5.45 -15.69
C ASP A 150 8.28 -6.80 -15.61
N SER A 151 7.52 -7.83 -15.21
CA SER A 151 8.07 -9.17 -15.02
C SER A 151 7.99 -9.98 -16.32
N GLU A 152 9.07 -10.66 -16.70
CA GLU A 152 9.06 -11.61 -17.81
C GLU A 152 8.13 -12.81 -17.55
N ILE A 153 7.94 -13.19 -16.28
CA ILE A 153 7.12 -14.36 -15.89
C ILE A 153 5.63 -14.02 -15.97
N ASN A 154 5.25 -12.80 -15.59
CA ASN A 154 3.86 -12.36 -15.63
C ASN A 154 3.76 -10.86 -15.89
N GLN A 155 3.78 -10.51 -17.16
CA GLN A 155 3.73 -9.12 -17.60
C GLN A 155 2.41 -8.44 -17.25
N ILE A 156 2.47 -7.12 -17.07
CA ILE A 156 1.29 -6.26 -17.01
C ILE A 156 0.64 -6.22 -18.41
N ASP A 157 -0.68 -6.46 -18.45
CA ASP A 157 -1.49 -6.39 -19.65
C ASP A 157 -1.95 -4.94 -19.91
N MET A 158 -1.37 -4.34 -20.96
CA MET A 158 -1.65 -2.96 -21.36
C MET A 158 -2.82 -2.85 -22.35
N SER A 159 -3.38 -3.97 -22.81
CA SER A 159 -4.47 -3.98 -23.81
C SER A 159 -5.84 -3.65 -23.20
N LEU A 160 -5.98 -3.75 -21.88
CA LEU A 160 -7.21 -3.49 -21.13
C LEU A 160 -6.99 -2.30 -20.21
N SER A 161 -8.00 -1.47 -19.98
CA SER A 161 -7.92 -0.37 -19.01
C SER A 161 -7.91 -0.90 -17.57
N PRO A 162 -7.39 -0.12 -16.59
CA PRO A 162 -7.64 -0.42 -15.18
C PRO A 162 -9.14 -0.50 -14.89
N VAL A 163 -9.52 -1.42 -14.01
CA VAL A 163 -10.88 -1.70 -13.60
C VAL A 163 -11.26 -0.76 -12.46
N PRO A 164 -12.39 -0.03 -12.56
CA PRO A 164 -12.80 0.87 -11.50
C PRO A 164 -13.25 0.11 -10.25
N PRO A 165 -13.16 0.74 -9.06
CA PRO A 165 -13.85 0.25 -7.88
C PRO A 165 -15.36 0.15 -8.15
N PHE A 166 -16.01 -0.79 -7.48
CA PHE A 166 -17.46 -0.81 -7.34
C PHE A 166 -17.85 0.13 -6.20
N LYS A 167 -18.88 0.94 -6.42
CA LYS A 167 -19.46 1.82 -5.40
C LYS A 167 -20.97 1.68 -5.48
N GLY A 168 -21.57 1.20 -4.41
CA GLY A 168 -23.02 1.18 -4.24
C GLY A 168 -23.61 2.60 -4.18
N SER A 169 -24.91 2.70 -4.42
CA SER A 169 -25.62 3.97 -4.50
C SER A 169 -26.02 4.58 -3.16
N GLU A 170 -25.98 3.80 -2.08
CA GLU A 170 -26.33 4.25 -0.73
C GLU A 170 -25.09 4.74 0.05
N ASP A 171 -25.32 5.13 1.31
CA ASP A 171 -24.21 5.40 2.22
C ASP A 171 -23.37 4.14 2.43
N ILE A 172 -22.05 4.31 2.27
CA ILE A 172 -21.12 3.19 2.29
C ILE A 172 -20.85 2.81 3.73
N ARG A 173 -21.05 1.54 4.06
CA ARG A 173 -20.89 0.98 5.40
C ARG A 173 -19.91 -0.19 5.47
N LEU A 174 -19.49 -0.71 4.32
CA LEU A 174 -18.56 -1.84 4.23
C LEU A 174 -17.59 -1.65 3.06
N ILE A 175 -16.31 -1.91 3.32
CA ILE A 175 -15.28 -1.96 2.28
C ILE A 175 -14.87 -3.41 2.02
N ILE A 176 -14.79 -3.77 0.73
CA ILE A 176 -14.32 -5.09 0.30
C ILE A 176 -13.05 -4.92 -0.53
N VAL A 177 -11.96 -5.57 -0.12
CA VAL A 177 -10.69 -5.55 -0.84
C VAL A 177 -10.41 -6.91 -1.49
N GLY A 178 -10.33 -6.90 -2.82
CA GLY A 178 -9.82 -8.00 -3.64
C GLY A 178 -8.35 -7.83 -4.00
N GLN A 179 -7.83 -8.81 -4.73
CA GLN A 179 -6.43 -8.85 -5.15
C GLN A 179 -6.22 -8.01 -6.41
N ASP A 180 -6.80 -8.48 -7.51
CA ASP A 180 -6.65 -7.95 -8.87
C ASP A 180 -7.85 -8.37 -9.74
N PRO A 181 -8.05 -7.75 -10.91
CA PRO A 181 -8.95 -8.24 -11.94
C PRO A 181 -8.49 -9.59 -12.53
N THR A 182 -8.86 -10.70 -11.90
CA THR A 182 -8.56 -12.04 -12.42
C THR A 182 -9.78 -12.67 -13.10
N ILE A 183 -9.67 -12.91 -14.41
CA ILE A 183 -10.50 -13.90 -15.12
C ILE A 183 -9.58 -14.80 -15.97
N LYS A 184 -9.73 -16.12 -15.78
CA LYS A 184 -8.96 -17.15 -16.51
C LYS A 184 -9.24 -17.13 -18.01
N ASN A 185 -10.47 -16.87 -18.42
CA ASN A 185 -10.86 -16.77 -19.82
C ASN A 185 -10.56 -15.36 -20.36
N GLN A 186 -9.55 -15.23 -21.22
CA GLN A 186 -9.12 -13.96 -21.79
C GLN A 186 -10.24 -13.22 -22.52
N SER A 187 -11.12 -13.92 -23.25
CA SER A 187 -12.25 -13.33 -23.98
C SER A 187 -13.29 -12.64 -23.08
N GLN A 188 -13.29 -12.95 -21.79
CA GLN A 188 -14.22 -12.37 -20.82
C GLN A 188 -13.61 -11.20 -20.06
N ARG A 189 -12.30 -10.98 -20.13
CA ARG A 189 -11.62 -9.92 -19.37
C ARG A 189 -12.09 -8.52 -19.77
N SER A 190 -12.33 -8.29 -21.06
CA SER A 190 -12.86 -7.02 -21.58
C SER A 190 -14.29 -6.70 -21.10
N LYS A 191 -15.01 -7.69 -20.57
CA LYS A 191 -16.35 -7.49 -20.00
C LYS A 191 -16.33 -7.05 -18.54
N ILE A 192 -15.17 -7.14 -17.87
CA ILE A 192 -15.03 -6.66 -16.50
C ILE A 192 -15.07 -5.13 -16.53
N SER A 193 -16.16 -4.59 -16.02
CA SER A 193 -16.40 -3.15 -15.95
C SER A 193 -16.33 -2.60 -14.53
N THR A 194 -16.24 -3.47 -13.52
CA THR A 194 -16.09 -3.06 -12.11
C THR A 194 -15.38 -4.13 -11.28
N THR A 195 -14.81 -3.70 -10.16
CA THR A 195 -14.08 -4.55 -9.22
C THR A 195 -14.96 -5.66 -8.66
N LEU A 196 -14.40 -6.87 -8.58
CA LEU A 196 -15.09 -8.11 -8.20
C LEU A 196 -16.31 -8.44 -9.07
N ASN A 197 -16.50 -7.71 -10.18
CA ASN A 197 -17.58 -7.89 -11.13
C ASN A 197 -18.98 -7.86 -10.47
N LEU A 198 -19.15 -7.03 -9.44
CA LEU A 198 -20.36 -6.96 -8.61
C LEU A 198 -21.57 -6.37 -9.34
N ASN A 199 -21.36 -5.71 -10.48
CA ASN A 199 -22.45 -5.24 -11.34
C ASN A 199 -23.09 -6.35 -12.21
N MET A 200 -22.54 -7.56 -12.21
CA MET A 200 -23.13 -8.69 -12.93
C MET A 200 -23.56 -9.79 -11.95
N SER A 201 -24.59 -10.54 -12.34
CA SER A 201 -24.98 -11.74 -11.60
C SER A 201 -23.89 -12.82 -11.73
N GLY A 202 -23.43 -13.37 -10.60
CA GLY A 202 -22.40 -14.42 -10.59
C GLY A 202 -22.27 -15.06 -9.22
N SER A 203 -21.48 -16.14 -9.13
CA SER A 203 -21.25 -16.83 -7.85
C SER A 203 -20.56 -15.94 -6.82
N LEU A 204 -19.61 -15.10 -7.27
CA LEU A 204 -18.94 -14.13 -6.40
C LEU A 204 -19.91 -13.04 -5.92
N THR A 205 -20.72 -12.48 -6.81
CA THR A 205 -21.76 -11.50 -6.45
C THR A 205 -22.72 -12.09 -5.42
N LYS A 206 -23.24 -13.30 -5.64
CA LYS A 206 -24.11 -14.00 -4.67
C LYS A 206 -23.44 -14.20 -3.31
N TYR A 207 -22.15 -14.56 -3.30
CA TYR A 207 -21.39 -14.72 -2.07
C TYR A 207 -21.27 -13.40 -1.30
N VAL A 208 -20.93 -12.32 -1.99
CA VAL A 208 -20.84 -10.98 -1.38
C VAL A 208 -22.21 -10.49 -0.92
N THR A 209 -23.27 -10.69 -1.70
CA THR A 209 -24.65 -10.39 -1.29
C THR A 209 -25.01 -11.13 0.01
N THR A 210 -24.69 -12.42 0.10
CA THR A 210 -24.94 -13.21 1.33
C THR A 210 -24.21 -12.63 2.54
N ILE A 211 -22.95 -12.19 2.37
CA ILE A 211 -22.19 -11.52 3.43
C ILE A 211 -22.91 -10.23 3.84
N CYS A 212 -23.31 -9.39 2.88
CA CYS A 212 -23.98 -8.12 3.16
C CYS A 212 -25.29 -8.34 3.91
N GLU A 213 -26.17 -9.22 3.43
CA GLU A 213 -27.48 -9.51 4.04
C GLU A 213 -27.33 -9.97 5.50
N LYS A 214 -26.34 -10.82 5.78
CA LYS A 214 -26.05 -11.28 7.15
C LYS A 214 -25.48 -10.21 8.06
N LEU A 215 -24.89 -9.16 7.50
CA LEU A 215 -24.43 -7.98 8.23
C LEU A 215 -25.52 -6.90 8.30
N GLY A 216 -26.73 -7.16 7.78
CA GLY A 216 -27.83 -6.18 7.74
C GLY A 216 -27.61 -5.07 6.70
N LEU A 217 -26.85 -5.36 5.64
CA LEU A 217 -26.50 -4.45 4.56
C LEU A 217 -26.99 -4.99 3.21
N THR A 218 -27.00 -4.12 2.20
CA THR A 218 -27.13 -4.51 0.80
C THR A 218 -25.83 -4.25 0.04
N LEU A 219 -25.75 -4.69 -1.23
CA LEU A 219 -24.63 -4.30 -2.09
C LEU A 219 -24.56 -2.78 -2.31
N GLU A 220 -25.66 -2.05 -2.14
CA GLU A 220 -25.67 -0.60 -2.28
C GLU A 220 -24.90 0.12 -1.18
N ASN A 221 -24.62 -0.55 -0.05
CA ASN A 221 -23.82 -0.02 1.06
C ASN A 221 -22.32 -0.38 0.95
N VAL A 222 -21.88 -0.91 -0.20
CA VAL A 222 -20.53 -1.46 -0.37
C VAL A 222 -19.67 -0.59 -1.28
N TYR A 223 -18.43 -0.36 -0.84
CA TYR A 223 -17.34 0.06 -1.72
C TYR A 223 -16.37 -1.11 -1.89
N ALA A 224 -16.24 -1.64 -3.11
CA ALA A 224 -15.31 -2.74 -3.39
C ALA A 224 -14.19 -2.30 -4.31
N THR A 225 -12.97 -2.66 -3.94
CA THR A 225 -11.76 -2.26 -4.67
C THR A 225 -10.72 -3.39 -4.65
N ASN A 226 -9.70 -3.32 -5.49
CA ASN A 226 -8.62 -4.34 -5.56
C ASN A 226 -7.29 -3.72 -5.12
N ILE A 227 -6.32 -4.50 -4.65
CA ILE A 227 -4.96 -3.96 -4.43
C ILE A 227 -4.39 -3.48 -5.77
N PHE A 228 -4.43 -4.33 -6.80
CA PHE A 228 -4.02 -4.00 -8.16
C PHE A 228 -5.25 -3.69 -8.99
N LYS A 229 -5.28 -2.55 -9.69
CA LYS A 229 -6.46 -2.16 -10.49
C LYS A 229 -6.41 -2.66 -11.92
N TYR A 230 -5.37 -3.37 -12.33
CA TYR A 230 -5.11 -3.70 -13.72
C TYR A 230 -4.79 -5.17 -13.89
N PHE A 231 -4.81 -5.61 -15.14
CA PHE A 231 -4.62 -7.02 -15.49
C PHE A 231 -3.15 -7.37 -15.63
N TYR A 232 -2.86 -8.63 -15.32
CA TYR A 232 -1.65 -9.31 -15.75
C TYR A 232 -1.98 -10.24 -16.92
N THR A 233 -0.98 -10.58 -17.74
CA THR A 233 -1.16 -11.49 -18.88
C THR A 233 -1.68 -12.85 -18.40
N SER A 234 -1.16 -13.35 -17.28
CA SER A 234 -1.65 -14.54 -16.59
C SER A 234 -2.22 -14.23 -15.19
N PRO A 235 -3.23 -14.97 -14.69
CA PRO A 235 -3.71 -14.82 -13.33
C PRO A 235 -2.57 -14.94 -12.30
N PRO A 236 -2.32 -13.93 -11.45
CA PRO A 236 -1.09 -13.85 -10.67
C PRO A 236 -1.08 -14.72 -9.41
N ALA A 237 -2.09 -15.57 -9.21
CA ALA A 237 -2.19 -16.48 -8.06
C ALA A 237 -1.01 -17.46 -7.93
N LYS A 238 -0.22 -17.67 -9.00
CA LYS A 238 1.00 -18.50 -9.01
C LYS A 238 2.29 -17.69 -9.08
N THR A 239 2.20 -16.36 -9.14
CA THR A 239 3.33 -15.43 -9.33
C THR A 239 3.25 -14.33 -8.29
N MET A 240 3.07 -14.73 -7.02
CA MET A 240 2.96 -13.80 -5.88
C MET A 240 4.18 -12.88 -5.77
N ASP A 241 5.38 -13.34 -6.14
CA ASP A 241 6.59 -12.51 -6.11
C ASP A 241 6.45 -11.26 -7.00
N VAL A 242 5.86 -11.41 -8.19
CA VAL A 242 5.55 -10.27 -9.09
C VAL A 242 4.61 -9.28 -8.43
N LEU A 243 3.64 -9.77 -7.64
CA LEU A 243 2.74 -8.88 -6.90
C LEU A 243 3.46 -8.15 -5.78
N PHE A 244 4.38 -8.80 -5.06
CA PHE A 244 5.19 -8.14 -4.03
C PHE A 244 6.07 -7.04 -4.63
N ASP A 245 6.68 -7.28 -5.79
CA ASP A 245 7.49 -6.28 -6.49
C ASP A 245 6.67 -5.03 -6.87
N HIS A 246 5.39 -5.24 -7.21
CA HIS A 246 4.47 -4.15 -7.58
C HIS A 246 3.70 -3.56 -6.39
N LEU A 247 3.80 -4.15 -5.19
CA LEU A 247 2.87 -3.92 -4.09
C LEU A 247 2.93 -2.49 -3.55
N THR A 248 4.14 -1.93 -3.40
CA THR A 248 4.36 -0.65 -2.72
C THR A 248 3.54 0.50 -3.30
N LEU A 249 3.54 0.67 -4.64
CA LEU A 249 2.79 1.74 -5.29
C LEU A 249 1.28 1.50 -5.21
N ASN A 250 0.85 0.24 -5.36
CA ASN A 250 -0.55 -0.14 -5.30
C ASN A 250 -1.14 -0.02 -3.88
N LEU A 251 -0.37 -0.32 -2.84
CA LEU A 251 -0.77 -0.06 -1.44
C LEU A 251 -0.94 1.44 -1.16
N LYS A 252 -0.07 2.29 -1.71
CA LYS A 252 -0.21 3.75 -1.56
C LYS A 252 -1.54 4.23 -2.15
N LEU A 253 -1.91 3.76 -3.35
CA LEU A 253 -3.22 4.05 -3.94
C LEU A 253 -4.36 3.50 -3.07
N LEU A 254 -4.28 2.23 -2.65
CA LEU A 254 -5.30 1.62 -1.81
C LEU A 254 -5.53 2.39 -0.51
N ARG A 255 -4.47 2.77 0.23
CA ARG A 255 -4.60 3.56 1.47
C ARG A 255 -5.37 4.87 1.23
N ARG A 256 -5.03 5.59 0.15
CA ARG A 256 -5.72 6.84 -0.23
C ARG A 256 -7.19 6.63 -0.55
N GLU A 257 -7.56 5.53 -1.21
CA GLU A 257 -8.97 5.17 -1.43
C GLU A 257 -9.68 4.89 -0.11
N LEU A 258 -9.05 4.10 0.77
CA LEU A 258 -9.64 3.73 2.05
C LEU A 258 -9.80 4.95 2.98
N ASP A 259 -8.93 5.95 2.88
CA ASP A 259 -8.98 7.18 3.70
C ASP A 259 -10.19 8.08 3.40
N VAL A 260 -10.85 7.89 2.25
CA VAL A 260 -12.15 8.51 1.96
C VAL A 260 -13.23 7.99 2.93
N TYR A 261 -13.13 6.72 3.31
CA TYR A 261 -14.09 6.00 4.13
C TYR A 261 -13.49 5.70 5.51
N GLN A 262 -13.32 6.75 6.31
CA GLN A 262 -12.69 6.62 7.62
C GLN A 262 -13.50 5.70 8.52
N ARG A 263 -12.80 4.80 9.24
CA ARG A 263 -13.36 3.89 10.26
C ARG A 263 -14.34 2.82 9.76
N LEU A 264 -14.64 2.77 8.46
CA LEU A 264 -15.49 1.69 7.95
C LEU A 264 -14.78 0.34 8.06
N PRO A 265 -15.53 -0.74 8.39
CA PRO A 265 -15.01 -2.10 8.43
C PRO A 265 -14.50 -2.51 7.05
N VAL A 266 -13.35 -3.20 7.04
CA VAL A 266 -12.74 -3.75 5.82
C VAL A 266 -12.78 -5.26 5.87
N ILE A 267 -13.27 -5.90 4.82
CA ILE A 267 -13.12 -7.34 4.61
C ILE A 267 -12.22 -7.60 3.41
N THR A 268 -11.45 -8.69 3.45
CA THR A 268 -10.60 -9.12 2.33
C THR A 268 -11.07 -10.46 1.80
N LEU A 269 -11.03 -10.64 0.48
CA LEU A 269 -11.48 -11.89 -0.15
C LEU A 269 -10.30 -12.73 -0.62
N GLY A 270 -9.89 -13.69 0.23
CA GLY A 270 -8.92 -14.71 -0.13
C GLY A 270 -7.60 -14.66 0.60
N GLU A 271 -6.87 -15.78 0.51
CA GLU A 271 -5.55 -15.94 1.10
C GLU A 271 -4.48 -15.04 0.46
N PRO A 272 -4.42 -14.86 -0.88
CA PRO A 272 -3.45 -13.95 -1.50
C PRO A 272 -3.60 -12.50 -1.04
N VAL A 273 -4.83 -12.00 -0.88
CA VAL A 273 -5.07 -10.63 -0.37
C VAL A 273 -4.56 -10.50 1.06
N LEU A 274 -4.87 -11.48 1.92
CA LEU A 274 -4.35 -11.54 3.28
C LEU A 274 -2.81 -11.54 3.28
N GLN A 275 -2.17 -12.32 2.42
CA GLN A 275 -0.71 -12.41 2.34
C GLN A 275 -0.06 -11.10 1.88
N LEU A 276 -0.69 -10.38 0.95
CA LEU A 276 -0.20 -9.08 0.46
C LEU A 276 -0.38 -7.97 1.50
N LEU A 277 -1.43 -8.04 2.33
CA LEU A 277 -1.72 -6.99 3.31
C LEU A 277 -1.14 -7.26 4.69
N SER A 278 -0.84 -8.51 5.04
CA SER A 278 -0.31 -8.85 6.36
C SER A 278 1.22 -8.85 6.36
N ASN A 279 1.81 -8.49 7.50
CA ASN A 279 3.27 -8.50 7.68
C ASN A 279 3.88 -9.92 7.71
N ILE A 280 3.05 -10.97 7.56
CA ILE A 280 3.44 -12.38 7.66
C ILE A 280 2.87 -13.18 6.49
N TYR A 281 3.72 -13.42 5.49
CA TYR A 281 3.38 -14.17 4.25
C TYR A 281 2.79 -15.58 4.47
N LYS A 282 2.98 -16.18 5.65
CA LYS A 282 2.51 -17.54 5.95
C LYS A 282 1.08 -17.58 6.53
N TYR A 283 0.44 -16.43 6.69
CA TYR A 283 -0.91 -16.41 7.24
C TYR A 283 -1.94 -16.99 6.28
N LYS A 284 -2.85 -17.77 6.87
CA LYS A 284 -3.98 -18.40 6.21
C LYS A 284 -5.26 -17.86 6.82
N VAL A 285 -6.30 -17.72 6.00
CA VAL A 285 -7.62 -17.27 6.47
C VAL A 285 -8.11 -18.12 7.65
N ARG A 286 -7.92 -19.45 7.57
CA ARG A 286 -8.30 -20.39 8.64
C ARG A 286 -7.72 -20.08 10.02
N ASN A 287 -6.57 -19.40 10.08
CA ASN A 287 -5.94 -19.03 11.35
C ASN A 287 -6.75 -17.93 12.06
N TYR A 288 -7.35 -17.00 11.29
CA TYR A 288 -8.24 -15.96 11.80
C TYR A 288 -9.63 -16.49 12.17
N TRP A 289 -10.00 -17.63 11.58
CA TRP A 289 -11.23 -18.35 11.87
C TRP A 289 -11.07 -19.40 13.00
N ALA A 290 -9.92 -19.36 13.71
CA ALA A 290 -9.57 -20.29 14.79
C ALA A 290 -9.74 -21.78 14.43
N TYR A 291 -9.31 -22.16 13.23
CA TYR A 291 -9.35 -23.54 12.77
C TYR A 291 -8.34 -24.42 13.52
N GLY A 292 -8.82 -25.44 14.22
CA GLY A 292 -8.03 -26.50 14.85
C GLY A 292 -8.79 -27.83 14.79
N ASN A 293 -8.10 -28.95 14.54
CA ASN A 293 -8.71 -30.29 14.49
C ASN A 293 -10.00 -30.39 13.62
N GLN A 294 -10.00 -29.73 12.46
CA GLN A 294 -11.14 -29.68 11.53
C GLN A 294 -12.39 -28.91 11.99
N ILE A 295 -12.35 -28.28 13.15
CA ILE A 295 -13.43 -27.46 13.71
C ILE A 295 -12.96 -26.02 13.98
N SER A 296 -13.88 -25.08 14.10
CA SER A 296 -13.56 -23.74 14.62
C SER A 296 -13.70 -23.74 16.14
N HIS A 297 -12.73 -23.16 16.83
CA HIS A 297 -12.89 -22.84 18.26
C HIS A 297 -13.63 -21.51 18.49
N ARG A 298 -14.13 -20.85 17.42
CA ARG A 298 -14.83 -19.56 17.44
C ARG A 298 -14.05 -18.41 18.11
N ALA A 299 -12.74 -18.58 18.31
CA ALA A 299 -11.83 -17.55 18.79
C ALA A 299 -11.39 -16.63 17.62
N PHE A 300 -12.38 -16.02 16.97
CA PHE A 300 -12.19 -15.23 15.76
C PHE A 300 -11.31 -14.01 16.00
N LYS A 301 -10.55 -13.62 14.98
CA LYS A 301 -9.64 -12.48 15.05
C LYS A 301 -9.75 -11.64 13.77
N LYS A 302 -9.55 -10.34 13.92
CA LYS A 302 -9.23 -9.43 12.83
C LYS A 302 -7.72 -9.30 12.67
N CYS A 303 -7.26 -8.97 11.47
CA CYS A 303 -5.87 -8.67 11.19
C CYS A 303 -5.56 -7.23 11.58
N THR A 304 -4.76 -7.01 12.62
CA THR A 304 -4.37 -5.68 13.10
C THR A 304 -2.93 -5.30 12.75
N ASP A 305 -2.08 -6.29 12.46
CA ASP A 305 -0.69 -6.11 12.05
C ASP A 305 -0.61 -6.19 10.51
N ASN A 306 -0.76 -5.04 9.85
CA ASN A 306 -0.97 -4.99 8.41
C ASN A 306 -0.50 -3.69 7.74
N GLU A 307 -0.56 -3.70 6.42
CA GLU A 307 -0.11 -2.66 5.49
C GLU A 307 -1.20 -1.66 5.06
N ILE A 308 -2.37 -1.58 5.69
CA ILE A 308 -3.42 -0.59 5.32
C ILE A 308 -3.84 0.32 6.47
N ASP A 309 -3.02 0.38 7.53
CA ASP A 309 -3.18 1.26 8.70
C ASP A 309 -4.57 1.13 9.38
N ARG A 310 -5.28 0.01 9.16
CA ARG A 310 -6.57 -0.27 9.77
C ARG A 310 -6.84 -1.77 9.86
N PRO A 311 -7.59 -2.25 10.87
CA PRO A 311 -7.93 -3.66 10.96
C PRO A 311 -8.81 -4.14 9.80
N PHE A 312 -8.66 -5.41 9.41
CA PHE A 312 -9.57 -6.04 8.44
C PHE A 312 -9.93 -7.48 8.82
N TYR A 313 -11.04 -7.99 8.30
CA TYR A 313 -11.52 -9.36 8.50
C TYR A 313 -11.21 -10.21 7.28
N PRO A 314 -10.35 -11.24 7.39
CA PRO A 314 -10.07 -12.12 6.27
C PRO A 314 -11.23 -13.06 6.00
N PHE A 315 -11.69 -13.12 4.75
CA PHE A 315 -12.66 -14.09 4.26
C PHE A 315 -12.00 -15.07 3.29
N PRO A 316 -12.48 -16.32 3.22
CA PRO A 316 -12.00 -17.26 2.22
C PRO A 316 -12.51 -16.85 0.83
N HIS A 317 -11.82 -17.27 -0.23
CA HIS A 317 -12.36 -17.14 -1.58
C HIS A 317 -13.65 -17.95 -1.72
N GLN A 318 -14.58 -17.48 -2.55
CA GLN A 318 -15.89 -18.11 -2.77
C GLN A 318 -15.83 -19.65 -2.96
N PRO A 319 -14.92 -20.23 -3.77
CA PRO A 319 -14.86 -21.69 -3.94
C PRO A 319 -14.55 -22.47 -2.65
N SER A 320 -13.90 -21.84 -1.67
CA SER A 320 -13.57 -22.49 -0.40
C SER A 320 -14.79 -22.72 0.49
N LEU A 321 -15.92 -22.06 0.23
CA LEU A 321 -17.17 -22.33 0.93
C LEU A 321 -17.73 -23.73 0.67
N ALA A 322 -17.26 -24.43 -0.37
CA ALA A 322 -17.58 -25.83 -0.57
C ALA A 322 -17.01 -26.74 0.54
N LYS A 323 -16.04 -26.27 1.33
CA LYS A 323 -15.49 -26.99 2.48
C LYS A 323 -16.41 -26.80 3.68
N SER A 324 -16.80 -27.92 4.31
CA SER A 324 -17.68 -27.96 5.49
C SER A 324 -17.27 -26.97 6.59
N PHE A 325 -15.97 -26.87 6.87
CA PHE A 325 -15.45 -25.93 7.84
C PHE A 325 -15.92 -24.48 7.60
N TYR A 326 -15.75 -23.97 6.38
CA TYR A 326 -16.09 -22.58 6.10
C TYR A 326 -17.61 -22.38 6.02
N SER A 327 -18.34 -23.29 5.40
CA SER A 327 -19.80 -23.15 5.29
C SER A 327 -20.51 -23.23 6.65
N GLN A 328 -20.07 -24.11 7.55
CA GLN A 328 -20.66 -24.25 8.88
C GLN A 328 -20.26 -23.11 9.83
N THR A 329 -19.08 -22.50 9.64
CA THR A 329 -18.56 -21.44 10.52
C THR A 329 -18.93 -20.03 10.05
N LEU A 330 -19.37 -19.86 8.79
CA LEU A 330 -19.59 -18.55 8.17
C LEU A 330 -20.53 -17.65 8.97
N ASN A 331 -21.66 -18.18 9.45
CA ASN A 331 -22.62 -17.38 10.23
C ASN A 331 -22.02 -16.89 11.56
N ASP A 332 -21.28 -17.75 12.26
CA ASP A 332 -20.63 -17.38 13.53
C ASP A 332 -19.57 -16.29 13.29
N TYR A 333 -18.80 -16.41 12.21
CA TYR A 333 -17.81 -15.41 11.83
C TYR A 333 -18.46 -14.08 11.44
N LEU A 334 -19.57 -14.11 10.70
CA LEU A 334 -20.33 -12.91 10.34
C LEU A 334 -20.92 -12.22 11.56
N ASN A 335 -21.41 -12.96 12.55
CA ASN A 335 -21.86 -12.40 13.82
C ASN A 335 -20.71 -11.69 14.56
N PHE A 336 -19.50 -12.24 14.51
CA PHE A 336 -18.32 -11.58 15.05
C PHE A 336 -17.97 -10.29 14.29
N VAL A 337 -18.04 -10.30 12.96
CA VAL A 337 -17.81 -9.08 12.14
C VAL A 337 -18.87 -8.02 12.45
N ALA A 338 -20.14 -8.41 12.55
CA ALA A 338 -21.27 -7.51 12.78
C ALA A 338 -21.15 -6.69 14.08
N GLN A 339 -20.44 -7.21 15.09
CA GLN A 339 -20.17 -6.48 16.34
C GLN A 339 -19.47 -5.14 16.07
N ASP A 340 -18.55 -5.09 15.10
CA ASP A 340 -17.81 -3.88 14.77
C ASP A 340 -18.54 -3.01 13.70
N ILE A 341 -19.54 -3.56 13.00
CA ILE A 341 -20.33 -2.81 11.99
C ILE A 341 -21.51 -2.09 12.64
N LEU A 342 -22.18 -2.71 13.61
CA LEU A 342 -23.41 -2.18 14.22
C LEU A 342 -23.15 -1.13 15.32
N ILE A 343 -21.90 -0.96 15.75
CA ILE A 343 -21.48 0.05 16.73
C ILE A 343 -21.21 1.42 16.04
N ILE A 344 -21.09 1.44 14.72
CA ILE A 344 -20.92 2.63 13.89
C ILE A 344 -22.28 3.03 13.29
#